data_AF-A0A1Y1MRZ0-F1
#
_entry.id   AF-A0A1Y1MRZ0-F1
#
_cell.length_a   1.000
_cell.length_b   1.000
_cell.length_c   1.000
_cell.angle_alpha   90.00
_cell.angle_beta   90.00
_cell.angle_gamma   90.00
#
_symmetry.space_group_name_H-M   'P 1'
#
loop_
_entity.id
_entity.type
_entity.pdbx_description
1 polymer ?
#
loop_
_entity_poly.entity_id
_entity_poly.type
_entity_poly.pdbx_seq_one_letter_code
_entity_poly.pdbx_strand_id
1 'polypeptide(L)'
;RPGRVLDIMGTGKKEANRRIRQGKTGDGLANVRVKGENFYRNAKKVKTLNMYKEGKAQRNSEGKITKAASFQSRDVPDARIEPNRKWFTNTRVVSQDTLKAFRDAMAEKANDPYQVLLKSNKLPMSLIRDGQDTKGIKQHKAKVAVETSPFAEVFGPKAQRKRVKLNVSSLTDLAGDTEKSMDTYEVRLEQARLLSGISGQDEEERQVTMAIEPVFD
;
A
#
# COMPACT_ATOMS: atom_id res chain seq x y z
N ARG A 1 -54.32 -65.79 -1.03
CA ARG A 1 -52.98 -65.54 -0.45
C ARG A 1 -52.48 -64.20 -0.99
N PRO A 2 -52.39 -63.14 -0.17
CA PRO A 2 -51.85 -61.86 -0.65
C PRO A 2 -50.35 -62.01 -0.93
N GLY A 3 -49.95 -61.57 -2.12
CA GLY A 3 -48.58 -61.62 -2.60
C GLY A 3 -47.66 -60.75 -1.76
N ARG A 4 -46.52 -61.34 -1.39
CA ARG A 4 -45.46 -60.72 -0.59
C ARG A 4 -44.89 -59.54 -1.37
N VAL A 5 -45.20 -58.30 -0.96
CA VAL A 5 -44.47 -57.12 -1.41
C VAL A 5 -43.06 -57.24 -0.82
N LEU A 6 -42.11 -57.68 -1.64
CA LEU A 6 -40.70 -57.60 -1.32
C LEU A 6 -40.35 -56.10 -1.30
N ASP A 7 -40.34 -55.50 -0.11
CA ASP A 7 -39.76 -54.19 0.08
C ASP A 7 -38.31 -54.22 -0.43
N ILE A 8 -38.07 -53.59 -1.57
CA ILE A 8 -36.74 -53.48 -2.18
C ILE A 8 -35.97 -52.42 -1.37
N MET A 9 -35.63 -52.77 -0.13
CA MET A 9 -34.94 -51.90 0.80
C MET A 9 -33.50 -51.70 0.31
N GLY A 10 -33.14 -50.46 -0.06
CA GLY A 10 -31.75 -50.08 -0.31
C GLY A 10 -31.28 -49.98 -1.77
N THR A 11 -32.15 -50.07 -2.78
CA THR A 11 -31.77 -49.75 -4.18
C THR A 11 -31.75 -48.24 -4.45
N GLY A 12 -32.67 -47.47 -3.87
CA GLY A 12 -32.80 -46.03 -4.15
C GLY A 12 -31.70 -45.14 -3.59
N LYS A 13 -30.99 -45.56 -2.53
CA LYS A 13 -29.94 -44.79 -1.82
C LYS A 13 -28.51 -45.26 -2.16
N LYS A 14 -28.31 -45.97 -3.29
CA LYS A 14 -26.97 -46.35 -3.77
C LYS A 14 -26.31 -45.23 -4.56
N GLU A 15 -25.00 -45.10 -4.39
CA GLU A 15 -24.18 -44.12 -5.12
C GLU A 15 -24.24 -44.32 -6.64
N ALA A 16 -24.26 -45.58 -7.11
CA ALA A 16 -24.45 -45.91 -8.52
C ALA A 16 -25.79 -45.41 -9.06
N ASN A 17 -26.88 -45.69 -8.36
CA ASN A 17 -28.22 -45.30 -8.78
C ASN A 17 -28.45 -43.79 -8.68
N ARG A 18 -27.86 -43.12 -7.68
CA ARG A 18 -27.89 -41.66 -7.61
C ARG A 18 -27.21 -41.03 -8.82
N ARG A 19 -26.02 -41.51 -9.20
CA ARG A 19 -25.28 -40.97 -10.35
C ARG A 19 -26.02 -41.14 -11.65
N ILE A 20 -26.66 -42.29 -11.87
CA ILE A 20 -27.54 -42.54 -13.01
C ILE A 20 -28.69 -41.52 -13.03
N ARG A 21 -29.39 -41.31 -11.89
CA ARG A 21 -30.46 -40.29 -11.80
C ARG A 21 -29.97 -38.86 -12.03
N GLN A 22 -28.75 -38.53 -11.61
CA GLN A 22 -28.18 -37.20 -11.77
C GLN A 22 -27.52 -36.97 -13.14
N GLY A 23 -27.57 -37.96 -14.04
CA GLY A 23 -26.89 -37.88 -15.35
C GLY A 23 -25.35 -37.83 -15.25
N LYS A 24 -24.78 -38.11 -14.08
CA LYS A 24 -23.33 -38.06 -13.80
C LYS A 24 -22.67 -39.43 -14.01
N THR A 25 -23.05 -40.12 -15.07
CA THR A 25 -22.51 -41.41 -15.50
C THR A 25 -21.32 -41.28 -16.45
N GLY A 26 -21.09 -40.08 -17.00
CA GLY A 26 -20.08 -39.83 -18.02
C GLY A 26 -18.76 -39.32 -17.45
N ASP A 27 -17.76 -40.18 -17.46
CA ASP A 27 -16.38 -39.79 -17.79
C ASP A 27 -15.63 -40.89 -18.58
N GLY A 28 -16.28 -42.02 -18.90
CA GLY A 28 -15.67 -43.19 -19.57
C GLY A 28 -14.61 -43.93 -18.73
N LEU A 29 -13.95 -43.22 -17.80
CA LEU A 29 -12.91 -43.70 -16.92
C LEU A 29 -13.47 -43.80 -15.49
N ALA A 30 -13.81 -45.02 -15.09
CA ALA A 30 -14.28 -45.29 -13.73
C ALA A 30 -13.22 -45.02 -12.63
N ASN A 31 -11.98 -44.65 -12.97
CA ASN A 31 -10.87 -44.47 -12.03
C ASN A 31 -10.67 -43.02 -11.52
N VAL A 32 -11.30 -42.00 -12.11
CA VAL A 32 -11.06 -40.57 -11.77
C VAL A 32 -11.86 -40.12 -10.53
N ARG A 33 -12.62 -41.03 -9.92
CA ARG A 33 -13.52 -40.74 -8.80
C ARG A 33 -12.74 -40.50 -7.50
N VAL A 34 -13.12 -39.46 -6.77
CA VAL A 34 -12.52 -39.13 -5.47
C VAL A 34 -13.20 -39.92 -4.36
N LYS A 35 -12.41 -40.62 -3.55
CA LYS A 35 -12.93 -41.38 -2.40
C LYS A 35 -13.64 -40.44 -1.41
N GLY A 36 -14.87 -40.78 -1.03
CA GLY A 36 -15.67 -40.00 -0.08
C GLY A 36 -16.68 -39.05 -0.72
N GLU A 37 -16.83 -39.06 -2.04
CA GLU A 37 -17.95 -38.42 -2.72
C GLU A 37 -19.28 -39.07 -2.32
N ASN A 38 -20.24 -38.23 -1.92
CA ASN A 38 -21.57 -38.66 -1.47
C ASN A 38 -22.62 -37.59 -1.81
N PHE A 39 -23.84 -37.71 -1.28
CA PHE A 39 -24.95 -36.82 -1.65
C PHE A 39 -24.70 -35.38 -1.19
N TYR A 40 -24.03 -35.22 -0.05
CA TYR A 40 -23.75 -33.94 0.60
C TYR A 40 -22.39 -33.34 0.21
N ARG A 41 -21.50 -34.15 -0.36
CA ARG A 41 -20.11 -33.80 -0.67
C ARG A 41 -19.80 -34.19 -2.10
N ASN A 42 -19.69 -33.17 -2.95
CA ASN A 42 -19.12 -33.32 -4.29
C ASN A 42 -17.59 -33.48 -4.22
N ALA A 43 -16.97 -33.92 -5.31
CA ALA A 43 -15.52 -34.11 -5.38
C ALA A 43 -14.71 -32.86 -4.97
N LYS A 44 -15.16 -31.64 -5.34
CA LYS A 44 -14.51 -30.38 -4.94
C LYS A 44 -14.51 -30.19 -3.41
N LYS A 45 -15.67 -30.36 -2.77
CA LYS A 45 -15.83 -30.25 -1.32
C LYS A 45 -15.05 -31.32 -0.57
N VAL A 46 -14.96 -32.54 -1.10
CA VAL A 46 -14.12 -33.60 -0.53
C VAL A 46 -12.64 -33.20 -0.57
N LYS A 47 -12.13 -32.68 -1.69
CA LYS A 47 -10.74 -32.19 -1.79
C LYS A 47 -10.47 -31.04 -0.80
N THR A 48 -11.37 -30.05 -0.70
CA THR A 48 -11.24 -28.97 0.28
C THR A 48 -11.28 -29.47 1.73
N LEU A 49 -12.10 -30.47 2.04
CA LEU A 49 -12.13 -31.05 3.40
C LEU A 49 -10.88 -31.88 3.70
N ASN A 50 -10.33 -32.56 2.69
CA ASN A 50 -9.09 -33.31 2.84
C ASN A 50 -7.89 -32.39 3.05
N MET A 51 -7.88 -31.19 2.48
CA MET A 51 -6.85 -30.17 2.75
C MET A 51 -6.65 -29.92 4.26
N TYR A 52 -7.72 -29.88 5.06
CA TYR A 52 -7.61 -29.70 6.52
C TYR A 52 -7.00 -30.90 7.26
N LYS A 53 -7.01 -32.08 6.64
CA LYS A 53 -6.41 -33.32 7.16
C LYS A 53 -5.00 -33.57 6.62
N GLU A 54 -4.69 -32.96 5.47
CA GLU A 54 -3.39 -33.00 4.80
C GLU A 54 -2.35 -32.14 5.54
N GLY A 55 -1.08 -32.25 5.16
CA GLY A 55 0.04 -31.51 5.79
C GLY A 55 0.99 -32.37 6.62
N LYS A 56 0.74 -33.68 6.75
CA LYS A 56 1.67 -34.64 7.36
C LYS A 56 2.43 -35.43 6.29
N ALA A 57 3.73 -35.62 6.50
CA ALA A 57 4.53 -36.51 5.66
C ALA A 57 4.15 -37.98 5.93
N GLN A 58 4.08 -38.79 4.88
CA GLN A 58 3.88 -40.24 5.01
C GLN A 58 5.23 -40.92 5.19
N ARG A 59 5.33 -41.85 6.13
CA ARG A 59 6.55 -42.58 6.47
C ARG A 59 6.35 -44.08 6.34
N ASN A 60 7.42 -44.81 6.03
CA ASN A 60 7.45 -46.26 6.12
C ASN A 60 7.59 -46.72 7.59
N SER A 61 7.55 -48.03 7.84
CA SER A 61 7.76 -48.61 9.17
C SER A 61 9.12 -48.27 9.79
N GLU A 62 10.14 -48.06 8.96
CA GLU A 62 11.49 -47.65 9.36
C GLU A 62 11.61 -46.14 9.67
N GLY A 63 10.52 -45.36 9.52
CA GLY A 63 10.50 -43.92 9.78
C GLY A 63 11.04 -43.03 8.64
N LYS A 64 11.44 -43.60 7.50
CA LYS A 64 11.84 -42.85 6.29
C LYS A 64 10.62 -42.24 5.62
N ILE A 65 10.75 -41.01 5.14
CA ILE A 65 9.66 -40.27 4.47
C ILE A 65 9.46 -40.84 3.06
N THR A 66 8.31 -41.47 2.82
CA THR A 66 7.90 -41.98 1.50
C THR A 66 7.25 -40.87 0.65
N LYS A 67 6.47 -40.00 1.30
CA LYS A 67 5.82 -38.85 0.64
C LYS A 67 5.98 -37.62 1.52
N ALA A 68 6.63 -36.60 0.97
CA ALA A 68 6.75 -35.31 1.64
C ALA A 68 5.36 -34.71 1.93
N ALA A 69 5.28 -33.88 2.97
CA ALA A 69 4.07 -33.11 3.24
C ALA A 69 3.78 -32.14 2.08
N SER A 70 2.53 -31.70 1.96
CA SER A 70 2.12 -30.71 0.96
C SER A 70 2.98 -29.45 1.08
N PHE A 71 3.52 -28.97 -0.05
CA PHE A 71 4.41 -27.81 -0.14
C PHE A 71 5.77 -27.94 0.61
N GLN A 72 6.19 -29.16 0.94
CA GLN A 72 7.47 -29.45 1.61
C GLN A 72 8.35 -30.40 0.79
N SER A 73 8.34 -30.23 -0.54
CA SER A 73 9.25 -30.96 -1.43
C SER A 73 10.69 -30.58 -1.12
N ARG A 74 11.58 -31.58 -1.12
CA ARG A 74 13.03 -31.40 -0.88
C ARG A 74 13.81 -31.14 -2.17
N ASP A 75 13.11 -31.19 -3.30
CA ASP A 75 13.68 -31.04 -4.63
C ASP A 75 13.98 -29.56 -4.89
N VAL A 76 15.21 -29.28 -5.33
CA VAL A 76 15.64 -27.93 -5.70
C VAL A 76 15.24 -27.70 -7.17
N PRO A 77 14.37 -26.71 -7.47
CA PRO A 77 13.98 -26.43 -8.85
C PRO A 77 15.12 -25.76 -9.62
N ASP A 78 15.21 -26.03 -10.93
CA ASP A 78 16.08 -25.27 -11.82
C ASP A 78 15.44 -23.90 -12.11
N ALA A 79 15.96 -22.86 -11.45
CA ALA A 79 15.38 -21.51 -11.44
C ALA A 79 15.98 -20.58 -12.52
N ARG A 80 16.23 -21.10 -13.71
CA ARG A 80 16.77 -20.32 -14.83
C ARG A 80 15.68 -19.50 -15.52
N ILE A 81 15.97 -18.23 -15.77
CA ILE A 81 15.13 -17.36 -16.58
C ILE A 81 15.65 -17.39 -18.01
N GLU A 82 14.81 -17.81 -18.95
CA GLU A 82 15.18 -17.84 -20.36
C GLU A 82 15.36 -16.41 -20.90
N PRO A 83 16.46 -16.12 -21.61
CA PRO A 83 16.65 -14.82 -22.26
C PRO A 83 15.59 -14.64 -23.35
N ASN A 84 14.80 -13.57 -23.26
CA ASN A 84 13.71 -13.27 -24.19
C ASN A 84 13.65 -11.77 -24.52
N ARG A 85 13.49 -11.43 -25.79
CA ARG A 85 13.35 -10.02 -26.24
C ARG A 85 12.13 -9.32 -25.62
N LYS A 86 11.10 -10.09 -25.23
CA LYS A 86 9.87 -9.59 -24.60
C LYS A 86 10.12 -8.93 -23.24
N TRP A 87 11.20 -9.30 -22.53
CA TRP A 87 11.55 -8.67 -21.24
C TRP A 87 11.80 -7.16 -21.37
N PHE A 88 12.29 -6.74 -22.53
CA PHE A 88 12.68 -5.36 -22.79
C PHE A 88 11.65 -4.58 -23.60
N THR A 89 10.53 -5.21 -23.97
CA THR A 89 9.43 -4.52 -24.65
C THR A 89 8.50 -3.88 -23.62
N ASN A 90 8.05 -2.66 -23.89
CA ASN A 90 7.09 -1.95 -23.04
C ASN A 90 5.80 -2.78 -22.87
N THR A 91 5.51 -3.22 -21.65
CA THR A 91 4.35 -4.10 -21.37
C THR A 91 3.05 -3.33 -21.10
N ARG A 92 3.14 -2.08 -20.64
CA ARG A 92 2.00 -1.18 -20.38
C ARG A 92 2.35 0.21 -20.86
N VAL A 93 1.64 0.67 -21.88
CA VAL A 93 1.78 2.02 -22.44
C VAL A 93 0.41 2.70 -22.37
N VAL A 94 0.40 3.98 -22.07
CA VAL A 94 -0.80 4.81 -22.00
C VAL A 94 -0.58 6.03 -22.90
N SER A 95 -1.61 6.46 -23.63
CA SER A 95 -1.51 7.69 -24.44
C SER A 95 -1.68 8.92 -23.54
N GLN A 96 -1.09 10.03 -23.92
CA GLN A 96 -1.17 11.26 -23.12
C GLN A 96 -2.62 11.76 -22.98
N ASP A 97 -3.42 11.63 -24.04
CA ASP A 97 -4.83 12.06 -24.05
C ASP A 97 -5.68 11.24 -23.07
N THR A 98 -5.50 9.92 -23.06
CA THR A 98 -6.20 9.04 -22.12
C THR A 98 -5.76 9.30 -20.69
N LEU A 99 -4.48 9.63 -20.49
CA LEU A 99 -3.94 9.99 -19.19
C LEU A 99 -4.55 11.32 -18.71
N LYS A 100 -4.64 12.34 -19.57
CA LYS A 100 -5.28 13.63 -19.23
C LYS A 100 -6.76 13.45 -18.89
N ALA A 101 -7.54 12.80 -19.75
CA ALA A 101 -8.96 12.56 -19.51
C ALA A 101 -9.22 11.82 -18.18
N PHE A 102 -8.30 10.92 -17.81
CA PHE A 102 -8.38 10.21 -16.54
C PHE A 102 -8.06 11.10 -15.33
N ARG A 103 -7.06 12.00 -15.44
CA ARG A 103 -6.78 12.98 -14.37
C ARG A 103 -8.02 13.84 -14.09
N ASP A 104 -8.68 14.30 -15.16
CA ASP A 104 -9.87 15.15 -15.06
C ASP A 104 -11.03 14.38 -14.38
N ALA A 105 -11.33 13.15 -14.83
CA ALA A 105 -12.39 12.32 -14.24
C ALA A 105 -12.11 11.91 -12.77
N MET A 106 -10.83 11.75 -12.40
CA MET A 106 -10.45 11.42 -11.04
C MET A 106 -10.56 12.62 -10.11
N ALA A 107 -10.15 13.81 -10.55
CA ALA A 107 -10.27 15.03 -9.76
C ALA A 107 -11.75 15.34 -9.43
N GLU A 108 -12.65 15.08 -10.38
CA GLU A 108 -14.09 15.21 -10.18
C GLU A 108 -14.63 14.24 -9.12
N LYS A 109 -14.25 12.96 -9.21
CA LYS A 109 -14.79 11.90 -8.35
C LYS A 109 -14.06 11.72 -7.02
N ALA A 110 -12.83 12.20 -6.88
CA ALA A 110 -12.06 12.06 -5.65
C ALA A 110 -12.66 12.86 -4.48
N ASN A 111 -13.39 13.93 -4.79
CA ASN A 111 -13.98 14.83 -3.80
C ASN A 111 -15.42 14.46 -3.43
N ASP A 112 -16.03 13.45 -4.06
CA ASP A 112 -17.39 13.02 -3.77
C ASP A 112 -17.40 11.92 -2.68
N PRO A 113 -17.84 12.22 -1.45
CA PRO A 113 -17.87 11.25 -0.35
C PRO A 113 -18.94 10.16 -0.52
N TYR A 114 -19.89 10.31 -1.45
CA TYR A 114 -20.98 9.34 -1.66
C TYR A 114 -20.64 8.27 -2.71
N GLN A 115 -19.53 8.41 -3.43
CA GLN A 115 -19.09 7.44 -4.43
C GLN A 115 -17.92 6.59 -3.93
N VAL A 116 -18.04 5.27 -4.06
CA VAL A 116 -16.99 4.31 -3.65
C VAL A 116 -16.50 3.51 -4.86
N LEU A 117 -15.18 3.42 -4.99
CA LEU A 117 -14.52 2.70 -6.08
C LEU A 117 -14.45 1.20 -5.79
N LEU A 118 -15.19 0.39 -6.55
CA LEU A 118 -15.25 -1.08 -6.36
C LEU A 118 -14.05 -1.82 -6.95
N LYS A 119 -13.52 -1.34 -8.08
CA LYS A 119 -12.37 -1.94 -8.76
C LYS A 119 -11.50 -0.86 -9.37
N SER A 120 -10.27 -0.77 -8.88
CA SER A 120 -9.26 0.09 -9.50
C SER A 120 -8.74 -0.55 -10.78
N ASN A 121 -8.84 0.17 -11.89
CA ASN A 121 -8.05 -0.18 -13.07
C ASN A 121 -6.56 -0.09 -12.72
N LYS A 122 -5.73 -0.98 -13.29
CA LYS A 122 -4.28 -1.04 -13.04
C LYS A 122 -3.57 0.10 -13.79
N LEU A 123 -3.80 1.33 -13.33
CA LEU A 123 -3.25 2.56 -13.91
C LEU A 123 -2.10 3.08 -13.03
N PRO A 124 -1.07 3.72 -13.63
CA PRO A 124 0.02 4.32 -12.89
C PRO A 124 -0.45 5.61 -12.20
N MET A 125 -1.04 5.46 -11.01
CA MET A 125 -1.55 6.56 -10.19
C MET A 125 -0.48 7.60 -9.80
N SER A 126 0.80 7.21 -9.85
CA SER A 126 1.92 8.13 -9.62
C SER A 126 1.92 9.28 -10.62
N LEU A 127 1.54 9.05 -11.89
CA LEU A 127 1.52 10.08 -12.93
C LEU A 127 0.37 11.07 -12.78
N ILE A 128 -0.53 10.89 -11.81
CA ILE A 128 -1.70 11.76 -11.61
C ILE A 128 -1.36 12.97 -10.75
N ARG A 129 -0.31 12.88 -9.92
CA ARG A 129 0.02 13.86 -8.86
C ARG A 129 1.25 14.71 -9.17
N ASP A 130 1.59 14.91 -10.45
CA ASP A 130 2.75 15.74 -10.81
C ASP A 130 2.49 17.21 -10.44
N GLY A 131 3.15 17.69 -9.38
CA GLY A 131 3.37 19.11 -9.13
C GLY A 131 2.36 19.86 -8.24
N GLN A 132 1.31 19.21 -7.71
CA GLN A 132 0.38 19.87 -6.79
C GLN A 132 0.88 19.95 -5.35
N ASP A 133 1.86 19.14 -4.97
CA ASP A 133 2.49 19.25 -3.66
C ASP A 133 3.44 20.45 -3.64
N THR A 134 2.92 21.60 -3.19
CA THR A 134 3.71 22.81 -2.85
C THR A 134 4.89 22.49 -1.90
N LYS A 135 4.79 21.38 -1.16
CA LYS A 135 5.85 20.81 -0.32
C LYS A 135 7.06 20.34 -1.14
N GLY A 136 6.86 19.76 -2.33
CA GLY A 136 7.94 19.26 -3.18
C GLY A 136 8.85 20.37 -3.69
N ILE A 137 8.30 21.53 -4.02
CA ILE A 137 9.09 22.71 -4.44
C ILE A 137 9.93 23.24 -3.28
N LYS A 138 9.35 23.32 -2.08
CA LYS A 138 10.08 23.73 -0.86
C LYS A 138 11.19 22.74 -0.50
N GLN A 139 10.91 21.44 -0.57
CA GLN A 139 11.89 20.37 -0.34
C GLN A 139 13.00 20.38 -1.40
N HIS A 140 12.67 20.59 -2.67
CA HIS A 140 13.67 20.70 -3.73
C HIS A 140 14.57 21.91 -3.52
N LYS A 141 14.00 23.09 -3.21
CA LYS A 141 14.78 24.30 -2.87
C LYS A 141 15.70 24.06 -1.66
N ALA A 142 15.20 23.42 -0.61
CA ALA A 142 15.98 23.08 0.58
C ALA A 142 17.11 22.09 0.26
N LYS A 143 16.81 21.04 -0.53
CA LYS A 143 17.81 20.06 -0.97
C LYS A 143 18.91 20.71 -1.79
N VAL A 144 18.56 21.55 -2.77
CA VAL A 144 19.52 22.32 -3.56
C VAL A 144 20.37 23.23 -2.66
N ALA A 145 19.77 23.88 -1.66
CA ALA A 145 20.52 24.73 -0.73
C ALA A 145 21.53 23.92 0.11
N VAL A 146 21.16 22.72 0.56
CA VAL A 146 22.04 21.82 1.32
C VAL A 146 23.14 21.23 0.45
N GLU A 147 22.84 20.84 -0.78
CA GLU A 147 23.83 20.30 -1.73
C GLU A 147 24.81 21.37 -2.21
N THR A 148 24.34 22.59 -2.45
CA THR A 148 25.19 23.72 -2.88
C THR A 148 25.97 24.35 -1.74
N SER A 149 25.47 24.26 -0.51
CA SER A 149 26.13 24.80 0.68
C SER A 149 25.90 23.87 1.88
N PRO A 150 26.72 22.82 2.02
CA PRO A 150 26.61 21.87 3.13
C PRO A 150 26.88 22.54 4.48
N PHE A 151 26.20 22.07 5.52
CA PHE A 151 26.28 22.67 6.86
C PHE A 151 27.73 22.77 7.40
N ALA A 152 28.55 21.74 7.17
CA ALA A 152 29.94 21.69 7.60
C ALA A 152 30.85 22.73 6.92
N GLU A 153 30.47 23.24 5.75
CA GLU A 153 31.21 24.26 5.01
C GLU A 153 30.68 25.68 5.27
N VAL A 154 29.44 25.81 5.71
CA VAL A 154 28.83 27.11 6.04
C VAL A 154 29.09 27.49 7.49
N PHE A 155 29.07 26.53 8.41
CA PHE A 155 29.21 26.76 9.86
C PHE A 155 30.31 25.88 10.45
N GLY A 156 31.00 26.40 11.47
CA GLY A 156 32.02 25.70 12.25
C GLY A 156 33.47 26.03 11.87
N PRO A 157 34.45 25.34 12.47
CA PRO A 157 35.87 25.69 12.33
C PRO A 157 36.42 25.56 10.90
N LYS A 158 35.77 24.72 10.07
CA LYS A 158 36.12 24.50 8.65
C LYS A 158 35.30 25.35 7.69
N ALA A 159 34.55 26.34 8.19
CA ALA A 159 33.66 27.16 7.37
C ALA A 159 34.44 27.91 6.26
N GLN A 160 33.99 27.73 5.02
CA GLN A 160 34.58 28.34 3.82
C GLN A 160 33.82 29.62 3.39
N ARG A 161 32.59 29.85 3.88
CA ARG A 161 31.79 31.00 3.49
C ARG A 161 32.32 32.30 4.10
N LYS A 162 32.79 33.23 3.25
CA LYS A 162 33.29 34.55 3.68
C LYS A 162 32.27 35.70 3.57
N ARG A 163 31.28 35.59 2.68
CA ARG A 163 30.25 36.63 2.45
C ARG A 163 28.86 36.02 2.38
N VAL A 164 27.88 36.72 2.95
CA VAL A 164 26.46 36.31 2.91
C VAL A 164 25.86 36.72 1.56
N LYS A 165 25.01 35.85 0.99
CA LYS A 165 24.16 36.19 -0.14
C LYS A 165 22.89 36.86 0.41
N LEU A 166 22.82 38.18 0.28
CA LEU A 166 21.63 38.96 0.64
C LEU A 166 20.81 39.23 -0.62
N ASN A 167 19.49 39.27 -0.48
CA ASN A 167 18.56 39.59 -1.58
C ASN A 167 18.24 41.10 -1.64
N VAL A 168 19.13 41.95 -1.12
CA VAL A 168 18.98 43.42 -1.13
C VAL A 168 20.10 44.04 -1.96
N SER A 169 19.76 45.14 -2.64
CA SER A 169 20.71 45.81 -3.55
C SER A 169 21.39 47.04 -2.94
N SER A 170 20.76 47.69 -1.96
CA SER A 170 21.26 48.90 -1.29
C SER A 170 21.00 48.85 0.23
N LEU A 171 21.68 49.73 0.97
CA LEU A 171 21.49 49.84 2.42
C LEU A 171 20.09 50.35 2.79
N THR A 172 19.52 51.23 1.97
CA THR A 172 18.16 51.75 2.17
C THR A 172 17.10 50.66 1.98
N ASP A 173 17.31 49.75 1.02
CA ASP A 173 16.45 48.59 0.77
C ASP A 173 16.47 47.62 1.96
N LEU A 174 17.67 47.39 2.53
CA LEU A 174 17.80 46.61 3.76
C LEU A 174 17.04 47.24 4.94
N ALA A 175 17.17 48.56 5.14
CA ALA A 175 16.44 49.26 6.21
C ALA A 175 14.92 49.13 6.06
N GLY A 176 14.41 49.32 4.82
CA GLY A 176 12.99 49.15 4.54
C GLY A 176 12.48 47.72 4.72
N ASP A 177 13.29 46.69 4.41
CA ASP A 177 12.93 45.29 4.67
C ASP A 177 12.91 44.97 6.17
N THR A 178 13.82 45.57 6.95
CA THR A 178 13.85 45.40 8.40
C THR A 178 12.61 46.00 9.08
N GLU A 179 12.18 47.20 8.71
CA GLU A 179 10.95 47.82 9.24
C GLU A 179 9.73 46.94 8.96
N LYS A 180 9.55 46.49 7.70
CA LYS A 180 8.47 45.57 7.34
C LYS A 180 8.53 44.26 8.13
N SER A 181 9.74 43.72 8.34
CA SER A 181 9.91 42.48 9.10
C SER A 181 9.49 42.66 10.56
N MET A 182 9.76 43.83 11.16
CA MET A 182 9.33 44.19 12.52
C MET A 182 7.82 44.33 12.59
N ASP A 183 7.19 45.04 11.66
CA ASP A 183 5.73 45.17 11.59
C ASP A 183 5.06 43.78 11.50
N THR A 184 5.58 42.88 10.63
CA THR A 184 5.03 41.52 10.53
C THR A 184 5.27 40.67 11.78
N TYR A 185 6.32 40.97 12.55
CA TYR A 185 6.61 40.28 13.80
C TYR A 185 5.63 40.73 14.89
N GLU A 186 5.40 42.03 15.05
CA GLU A 186 4.44 42.60 15.99
C GLU A 186 3.02 42.08 15.71
N VAL A 187 2.58 42.12 14.44
CA VAL A 187 1.30 41.55 14.03
C VAL A 187 1.19 40.06 14.37
N ARG A 188 2.27 39.29 14.17
CA ARG A 188 2.27 37.86 14.53
C ARG A 188 2.19 37.65 16.05
N LEU A 189 2.85 38.50 16.83
CA LEU A 189 2.84 38.45 18.29
C LEU A 189 1.44 38.78 18.85
N GLU A 190 0.80 39.82 18.32
CA GLU A 190 -0.58 40.16 18.64
C GLU A 190 -1.54 39.03 18.24
N GLN A 191 -1.39 38.48 17.03
CA GLN A 191 -2.20 37.35 16.56
C GLN A 191 -2.04 36.12 17.48
N ALA A 192 -0.81 35.80 17.91
CA ALA A 192 -0.55 34.70 18.83
C ALA A 192 -1.17 34.97 20.22
N ARG A 193 -1.07 36.22 20.73
CA ARG A 193 -1.71 36.63 21.99
C ARG A 193 -3.23 36.46 21.93
N LEU A 194 -3.87 36.92 20.85
CA LEU A 194 -5.31 36.77 20.64
C LEU A 194 -5.74 35.30 20.55
N LEU A 195 -4.96 34.47 19.83
CA LEU A 195 -5.27 33.05 19.67
C LEU A 195 -5.03 32.22 20.96
N SER A 196 -4.15 32.70 21.85
CA SER A 196 -3.85 32.05 23.15
C SER A 196 -4.95 32.22 24.21
N GLY A 197 -6.00 33.00 23.93
CA GLY A 197 -7.14 33.20 24.85
C GLY A 197 -6.86 34.15 26.02
N ILE A 198 -5.71 34.83 26.04
CA ILE A 198 -5.29 35.79 27.08
C ILE A 198 -5.61 37.24 26.65
N SER A 199 -6.73 37.44 25.94
CA SER A 199 -7.06 38.70 25.25
C SER A 199 -7.55 39.83 26.18
N GLY A 200 -7.07 39.90 27.42
CA GLY A 200 -7.53 40.90 28.40
C GLY A 200 -6.68 41.03 29.67
N GLN A 201 -5.45 40.49 29.71
CA GLN A 201 -4.49 40.81 30.79
C GLN A 201 -3.57 41.92 30.29
N ASP A 202 -3.60 43.07 30.97
CA ASP A 202 -2.76 44.24 30.67
C ASP A 202 -1.27 43.92 30.87
N GLU A 203 -0.41 44.61 30.11
CA GLU A 203 1.02 44.33 30.04
C GLU A 203 1.81 44.62 31.32
N GLU A 204 1.19 45.22 32.33
CA GLU A 204 1.87 45.66 33.55
C GLU A 204 2.25 44.51 34.49
N GLU A 205 1.66 43.32 34.37
CA GLU A 205 1.96 42.18 35.27
C GLU A 205 3.16 41.30 34.83
N ARG A 206 3.75 41.52 33.64
CA ARG A 206 4.73 40.58 33.04
C ARG A 206 6.19 41.04 32.99
N GLN A 207 6.55 42.15 33.64
CA GLN A 207 7.95 42.64 33.63
C GLN A 207 8.94 41.80 34.45
N VAL A 208 8.52 40.72 35.12
CA VAL A 208 9.43 39.89 35.92
C VAL A 208 9.26 38.41 35.55
N THR A 209 10.05 37.97 34.57
CA THR A 209 10.70 36.65 34.49
C THR A 209 10.95 36.36 33.02
N MET A 210 12.18 36.52 32.54
CA MET A 210 12.77 35.69 31.49
C MET A 210 14.21 36.16 31.28
N ALA A 211 15.10 35.79 32.21
CA ALA A 211 16.51 35.65 31.88
C ALA A 211 16.62 34.37 31.05
N ILE A 212 16.78 34.51 29.73
CA ILE A 212 17.07 33.40 28.83
C ILE A 212 18.59 33.20 28.86
N GLU A 213 19.05 32.14 29.52
CA GLU A 213 20.45 31.73 29.41
C GLU A 213 20.75 31.19 28.00
N PRO A 214 21.93 31.48 27.44
CA PRO A 214 22.34 30.93 26.15
C PRO A 214 22.70 29.45 26.30
N VAL A 215 21.88 28.57 25.72
CA VAL A 215 22.24 27.16 25.54
C VAL A 215 23.25 27.07 24.39
N PHE A 216 24.52 26.96 24.74
CA PHE A 216 25.56 26.40 23.86
C PHE A 216 25.95 25.03 24.42
N ASP A 217 25.74 24.00 23.61
CA ASP A 217 26.51 22.75 23.60
C ASP A 217 27.04 22.55 22.17
#